data_AF-A0A8T0U5R3-F1
#
_entry.id   AF-A0A8T0U5R3-F1
#
_cell.length_a   1.000
_cell.length_b   1.000
_cell.length_c   1.000
_cell.angle_alpha   90.00
_cell.angle_beta   90.00
_cell.angle_gamma   90.00
#
_symmetry.space_group_name_H-M   'P 1'
#
loop_
_entity.id
_entity.type
_entity.pdbx_description
1 polymer ?
#
loop_
_entity_poly.entity_id
_entity_poly.type
_entity_poly.pdbx_seq_one_letter_code
_entity_poly.pdbx_strand_id
1 'polypeptide(L)'
;MDSRSDDVAKGWTGIQSFPRALWLDTDGKQLVQWLVVEIETLRRKQVTLLGAVVGSGGLHEIAGVETLQADVEVVFEIANLKEAEPLDPKWLQDPLKLCAEKGAAVQGGVGPFGLIVMASGDMREQTTIFFRVFKHDDACKVPMCTDLTRTLSQGSANSCNCKLGGVVCKVHMSCAPTCGHNNQCHCAADRLALVIMTE
;
A
#
# COMPACT_ATOMS: atom_id res chain seq x y z
N MET A 1 2.89 6.51 -16.45
CA MET A 1 4.25 7.02 -16.73
C MET A 1 4.09 8.41 -17.29
N ASP A 2 4.90 9.35 -16.83
CA ASP A 2 4.91 10.73 -17.28
C ASP A 2 5.28 10.81 -18.77
N SER A 3 4.79 11.84 -19.44
CA SER A 3 5.19 12.10 -20.82
C SER A 3 6.59 12.73 -20.86
N ARG A 4 7.26 12.64 -22.01
CA ARG A 4 8.55 13.34 -22.22
C ARG A 4 8.44 14.85 -21.97
N SER A 5 7.30 15.46 -22.32
CA SER A 5 7.07 16.89 -22.04
C SER A 5 7.03 17.18 -20.54
N ASP A 6 6.44 16.30 -19.74
CA ASP A 6 6.38 16.47 -18.28
C ASP A 6 7.78 16.33 -17.65
N ASP A 7 8.57 15.35 -18.13
CA ASP A 7 9.95 15.15 -17.69
C ASP A 7 10.84 16.38 -17.99
N VAL A 8 10.67 16.98 -19.18
CA VAL A 8 11.37 18.23 -19.54
C VAL A 8 10.90 19.40 -18.69
N ALA A 9 9.59 19.51 -18.44
CA ALA A 9 9.02 20.60 -17.67
C ALA A 9 9.46 20.58 -16.20
N LYS A 10 9.51 19.39 -15.57
CA LYS A 10 9.99 19.24 -14.18
C LYS A 10 11.53 19.22 -14.06
N GLY A 11 12.24 18.98 -15.16
CA GLY A 11 13.70 19.10 -15.25
C GLY A 11 14.50 17.88 -14.78
N TRP A 12 13.84 16.77 -14.48
CA TRP A 12 14.47 15.52 -14.05
C TRP A 12 13.59 14.31 -14.42
N THR A 13 14.17 13.13 -14.55
CA THR A 13 13.45 11.87 -14.73
C THR A 13 14.24 10.71 -14.14
N GLY A 14 13.54 9.70 -13.63
CA GLY A 14 14.13 8.55 -12.95
C GLY A 14 14.43 8.80 -11.47
N ILE A 15 14.09 7.80 -10.66
CA ILE A 15 14.47 7.68 -9.24
C ILE A 15 15.02 6.29 -9.01
N GLN A 16 15.94 6.15 -8.06
CA GLN A 16 16.37 4.84 -7.59
C GLN A 16 15.55 4.46 -6.36
N SER A 17 15.06 3.23 -6.30
CA SER A 17 14.46 2.72 -5.07
C SER A 17 15.50 2.64 -3.96
N PHE A 18 15.09 2.80 -2.70
CA PHE A 18 15.98 2.57 -1.57
C PHE A 18 16.68 1.21 -1.67
N PRO A 19 17.98 1.13 -1.32
CA PRO A 19 18.69 -0.14 -1.27
C PRO A 19 17.96 -1.13 -0.36
N ARG A 20 17.91 -2.40 -0.79
CA ARG A 20 17.28 -3.48 -0.03
C ARG A 20 18.27 -4.61 0.19
N ALA A 21 18.34 -5.08 1.42
CA ALA A 21 18.95 -6.36 1.74
C ALA A 21 18.10 -7.48 1.12
N LEU A 22 18.77 -8.50 0.59
CA LEU A 22 18.16 -9.59 -0.17
C LEU A 22 18.68 -10.92 0.37
N TRP A 23 17.77 -11.84 0.69
CA TRP A 23 18.13 -13.20 1.11
C TRP A 23 17.05 -14.19 0.67
N LEU A 24 17.37 -15.48 0.69
CA LEU A 24 16.42 -16.55 0.38
C LEU A 24 15.49 -16.78 1.58
N ASP A 25 14.19 -16.91 1.34
CA ASP A 25 13.23 -17.29 2.39
C ASP A 25 13.56 -18.68 2.95
N THR A 26 13.13 -18.91 4.19
CA THR A 26 13.29 -20.16 4.94
C THR A 26 12.78 -21.40 4.19
N ASP A 27 11.79 -21.27 3.31
CA ASP A 27 11.26 -22.36 2.50
C ASP A 27 12.01 -22.59 1.18
N GLY A 28 12.95 -21.70 0.84
CA GLY A 28 13.75 -21.75 -0.38
C GLY A 28 13.01 -21.39 -1.67
N LYS A 29 11.76 -20.92 -1.61
CA LYS A 29 10.91 -20.72 -2.80
C LYS A 29 10.87 -19.29 -3.31
N GLN A 30 11.27 -18.33 -2.48
CA GLN A 30 11.19 -16.91 -2.82
C GLN A 30 12.33 -16.12 -2.18
N LEU A 31 12.61 -14.94 -2.73
CA LEU A 31 13.54 -13.98 -2.16
C LEU A 31 12.78 -13.04 -1.23
N VAL A 32 13.36 -12.78 -0.06
CA VAL A 32 12.88 -11.75 0.87
C VAL A 32 13.69 -10.49 0.64
N GLN A 33 12.99 -9.36 0.58
CA GLN A 33 13.58 -8.04 0.47
C GLN A 33 13.19 -7.21 1.69
N TRP A 34 14.17 -6.52 2.27
CA TRP A 34 13.94 -5.56 3.36
C TRP A 34 14.80 -4.33 3.15
N LEU A 35 14.30 -3.16 3.55
CA LEU A 35 15.11 -1.94 3.51
C LEU A 35 16.36 -2.12 4.39
N VAL A 36 17.49 -1.61 3.93
CA VAL A 36 18.72 -1.63 4.73
C VAL A 36 18.52 -0.83 6.02
N VAL A 37 19.11 -1.29 7.12
CA VAL A 37 18.85 -0.75 8.47
C VAL A 37 19.24 0.72 8.61
N GLU A 38 20.14 1.21 7.76
CA GLU A 38 20.58 2.60 7.69
C GLU A 38 19.42 3.56 7.42
N ILE A 39 18.36 3.14 6.71
CA ILE A 39 17.19 4.00 6.47
C ILE A 39 16.50 4.41 7.77
N GLU A 40 16.60 3.59 8.81
CA GLU A 40 15.96 3.84 10.09
C GLU A 40 16.57 5.05 10.81
N THR A 41 17.80 5.44 10.45
CA THR A 41 18.46 6.66 10.96
C THR A 41 17.76 7.94 10.50
N LEU A 42 16.94 7.88 9.43
CA LEU A 42 16.16 9.01 8.94
C LEU A 42 14.85 9.22 9.72
N ARG A 43 14.47 8.28 10.59
CA ARG A 43 13.25 8.38 11.40
C ARG A 43 13.42 9.49 12.43
N ARG A 44 12.48 10.45 12.43
CA ARG A 44 12.45 11.58 13.36
C ARG A 44 11.42 11.33 14.45
N LYS A 45 10.23 11.88 14.29
CA LYS A 45 9.11 11.74 15.23
C LYS A 45 8.40 10.41 14.97
N GLN A 46 8.30 9.58 16.00
CA GLN A 46 7.54 8.34 15.95
C GLN A 46 6.13 8.57 16.49
N VAL A 47 5.13 8.04 15.79
CA VAL A 47 3.75 7.93 16.26
C VAL A 47 3.42 6.45 16.32
N THR A 48 2.90 5.98 17.45
CA THR A 48 2.52 4.59 17.65
C THR A 48 1.03 4.52 17.96
N LEU A 49 0.33 3.68 17.21
CA LEU A 49 -1.09 3.39 17.39
C LEU A 49 -1.23 1.89 17.69
N LEU A 50 -1.80 1.54 18.84
CA LEU A 50 -2.01 0.16 19.27
C LEU A 50 -3.50 -0.10 19.49
N GLY A 51 -3.98 -1.26 19.04
CA GLY A 51 -5.35 -1.71 19.29
C GLY A 51 -6.43 -0.86 18.63
N ALA A 52 -6.11 -0.12 17.56
CA ALA A 52 -7.11 0.60 16.79
C ALA A 52 -8.02 -0.38 16.07
N VAL A 53 -9.30 -0.38 16.45
CA VAL A 53 -10.34 -1.17 15.79
C VAL A 53 -10.96 -0.32 14.70
N VAL A 54 -10.85 -0.77 13.46
CA VAL A 54 -11.54 -0.18 12.31
C VAL A 54 -12.69 -1.11 11.95
N GLY A 55 -13.91 -0.56 12.01
CA GLY A 55 -15.11 -1.30 11.62
C GLY A 55 -15.18 -1.49 10.11
N SER A 56 -16.15 -2.30 9.67
CA SER A 56 -16.55 -2.39 8.28
C SER A 56 -16.77 -0.97 7.72
N GLY A 57 -15.94 -0.57 6.76
CA GLY A 57 -16.14 0.64 5.96
C GLY A 57 -15.54 1.86 6.62
N GLY A 58 -14.86 1.61 7.74
CA GLY A 58 -14.21 2.60 8.55
C GLY A 58 -12.92 3.10 7.93
N LEU A 59 -12.69 4.38 8.17
CA LEU A 59 -11.40 5.04 7.98
C LEU A 59 -10.90 5.46 9.36
N HIS A 60 -9.61 5.22 9.63
CA HIS A 60 -8.94 5.75 10.81
C HIS A 60 -7.74 6.58 10.38
N GLU A 61 -7.87 7.90 10.51
CA GLU A 61 -6.81 8.83 10.17
C GLU A 61 -5.64 8.74 11.16
N ILE A 62 -4.41 8.69 10.64
CA ILE A 62 -3.19 8.65 11.46
C ILE A 62 -2.65 10.08 11.57
N ALA A 63 -2.98 10.74 12.67
CA ALA A 63 -2.53 12.11 12.92
C ALA A 63 -1.10 12.18 13.47
N GLY A 64 -0.46 13.34 13.31
CA GLY A 64 0.80 13.67 13.97
C GLY A 64 2.08 13.16 13.27
N VAL A 65 1.95 12.64 12.06
CA VAL A 65 3.03 12.21 11.15
C VAL A 65 3.20 13.25 10.04
N GLU A 66 4.43 13.43 9.55
CA GLU A 66 4.70 14.24 8.35
C GLU A 66 4.19 13.48 7.10
N THR A 67 3.17 14.01 6.42
CA THR A 67 2.45 13.29 5.37
C THR A 67 3.18 13.24 4.03
N LEU A 68 4.18 14.12 3.85
CA LEU A 68 5.02 14.17 2.67
C LEU A 68 6.11 13.10 2.66
N GLN A 69 6.63 12.73 3.84
CA GLN A 69 7.68 11.74 3.99
C GLN A 69 7.52 10.97 5.31
N ALA A 70 7.26 9.67 5.21
CA ALA A 70 7.04 8.81 6.36
C ALA A 70 7.51 7.38 6.10
N ASP A 71 7.90 6.69 7.16
CA ASP A 71 8.09 5.24 7.19
C ASP A 71 7.02 4.64 8.10
N VAL A 72 6.11 3.86 7.52
CA VAL A 72 4.91 3.34 8.17
C VAL A 72 5.02 1.84 8.26
N GLU A 73 4.88 1.30 9.47
CA GLU A 73 4.80 -0.13 9.72
C GLU A 73 3.48 -0.43 10.40
N VAL A 74 2.73 -1.38 9.85
CA VAL A 74 1.41 -1.76 10.34
C VAL A 74 1.28 -3.28 10.41
N VAL A 75 0.59 -3.75 11.45
CA VAL A 75 0.23 -5.14 11.64
C VAL A 75 -1.30 -5.22 11.68
N PHE A 76 -1.88 -6.04 10.81
CA PHE A 76 -3.31 -6.29 10.79
C PHE A 76 -3.64 -7.62 11.46
N GLU A 77 -4.52 -7.58 12.47
CA GLU A 77 -5.17 -8.74 13.06
C GLU A 77 -6.58 -8.89 12.49
N ILE A 78 -6.87 -10.03 11.88
CA ILE A 78 -8.17 -10.29 11.24
C ILE A 78 -8.97 -11.26 12.09
N ALA A 79 -10.07 -10.78 12.67
CA ALA A 79 -10.85 -11.54 13.64
C ALA A 79 -11.57 -12.76 13.05
N ASN A 80 -12.06 -12.67 11.80
CA ASN A 80 -12.84 -13.73 11.18
C ASN A 80 -12.43 -13.97 9.71
N LEU A 81 -11.82 -15.13 9.44
CA LEU A 81 -11.49 -15.57 8.07
C LEU A 81 -12.58 -16.43 7.43
N LYS A 82 -13.67 -16.75 8.16
CA LYS A 82 -14.76 -17.58 7.62
C LYS A 82 -15.47 -16.91 6.45
N GLU A 83 -15.46 -15.58 6.40
CA GLU A 83 -16.11 -14.78 5.36
C GLU A 83 -15.23 -14.60 4.11
N ALA A 84 -13.97 -15.06 4.12
CA ALA A 84 -13.09 -14.97 2.97
C ALA A 84 -13.70 -15.71 1.74
N GLU A 85 -13.74 -15.00 0.62
CA GLU A 85 -14.33 -15.48 -0.64
C GLU A 85 -13.41 -16.52 -1.32
N PRO A 86 -13.94 -17.48 -2.09
CA PRO A 86 -13.10 -18.43 -2.83
C PRO A 86 -12.29 -17.70 -3.90
N LEU A 87 -11.02 -18.08 -4.06
CA LEU A 87 -10.17 -17.54 -5.13
C LEU A 87 -10.56 -18.17 -6.46
N ASP A 88 -10.98 -17.35 -7.43
CA ASP A 88 -11.19 -17.82 -8.80
C ASP A 88 -9.85 -18.26 -9.41
N PRO A 89 -9.73 -19.51 -9.92
CA PRO A 89 -8.52 -20.01 -10.55
C PRO A 89 -7.96 -19.11 -11.67
N LYS A 90 -8.81 -18.30 -12.33
CA LYS A 90 -8.37 -17.37 -13.38
C LYS A 90 -7.36 -16.32 -12.88
N TRP A 91 -7.32 -16.05 -11.58
CA TRP A 91 -6.44 -15.07 -10.95
C TRP A 91 -5.14 -15.65 -10.38
N LEU A 92 -5.00 -16.98 -10.31
CA LEU A 92 -3.84 -17.63 -9.71
C LEU A 92 -2.50 -17.23 -10.35
N GLN A 93 -2.52 -16.99 -11.65
CA GLN A 93 -1.33 -16.63 -12.44
C GLN A 93 -1.27 -15.14 -12.80
N ASP A 94 -2.27 -14.35 -12.40
CA ASP A 94 -2.37 -12.93 -12.75
C ASP A 94 -2.91 -12.10 -11.57
N PRO A 95 -2.06 -11.88 -10.54
CA PRO A 95 -2.42 -11.04 -9.41
C PRO A 95 -2.65 -9.57 -9.80
N LEU A 96 -2.10 -9.12 -10.93
CA LEU A 96 -2.33 -7.76 -11.42
C LEU A 96 -3.76 -7.58 -11.93
N LYS A 97 -4.25 -8.54 -12.73
CA LYS A 97 -5.65 -8.58 -13.15
C LYS A 97 -6.60 -8.73 -11.97
N LEU A 98 -6.23 -9.49 -10.95
CA LEU A 98 -6.99 -9.56 -9.70
C LEU A 98 -7.13 -8.16 -9.07
N CYS A 99 -6.03 -7.43 -8.90
CA CYS A 99 -6.09 -6.09 -8.32
C CYS A 99 -6.86 -5.09 -9.20
N ALA A 100 -6.85 -5.26 -10.53
CA ALA A 100 -7.63 -4.44 -11.45
C ALA A 100 -9.14 -4.73 -11.37
N GLU A 101 -9.54 -6.00 -11.26
CA GLU A 101 -10.95 -6.42 -11.17
C GLU A 101 -11.52 -6.27 -9.74
N LYS A 102 -10.67 -6.44 -8.72
CA LYS A 102 -11.00 -6.39 -7.29
C LYS A 102 -10.23 -5.24 -6.62
N GLY A 103 -10.33 -4.04 -7.19
CA GLY A 103 -9.70 -2.81 -6.70
C GLY A 103 -10.20 -2.36 -5.31
N ALA A 104 -9.71 -1.21 -4.82
CA ALA A 104 -10.00 -0.76 -3.45
C ALA A 104 -11.48 -0.42 -3.19
N ALA A 105 -12.23 -0.08 -4.23
CA ALA A 105 -13.66 0.27 -4.14
C ALA A 105 -14.59 -0.95 -4.26
N VAL A 106 -14.06 -2.14 -4.60
CA VAL A 106 -14.88 -3.34 -4.78
C VAL A 106 -15.01 -4.05 -3.45
N GLN A 107 -16.22 -4.34 -2.98
CA GLN A 107 -16.40 -5.07 -1.73
C GLN A 107 -15.95 -6.54 -1.88
N GLY A 108 -15.48 -7.11 -0.78
CA GLY A 108 -15.09 -8.51 -0.68
C GLY A 108 -15.46 -9.07 0.70
N GLY A 109 -15.30 -10.38 0.86
CA GLY A 109 -15.61 -11.04 2.12
C GLY A 109 -14.66 -10.67 3.26
N VAL A 110 -13.35 -10.66 2.98
CA VAL A 110 -12.32 -10.17 3.92
C VAL A 110 -11.41 -9.20 3.17
N GLY A 111 -11.65 -7.91 3.41
CA GLY A 111 -11.01 -6.80 2.72
C GLY A 111 -11.80 -6.28 1.51
N PRO A 112 -11.34 -5.17 0.90
CA PRO A 112 -9.98 -4.65 1.04
C PRO A 112 -9.69 -3.93 2.37
N PHE A 113 -8.55 -4.22 3.00
CA PHE A 113 -8.04 -3.53 4.19
C PHE A 113 -6.58 -3.16 4.01
N GLY A 114 -6.14 -2.01 4.53
CA GLY A 114 -4.79 -1.52 4.30
C GLY A 114 -4.59 -0.06 4.68
N LEU A 115 -3.84 0.66 3.84
CA LEU A 115 -3.45 2.04 4.02
C LEU A 115 -3.91 2.88 2.83
N ILE A 116 -4.42 4.08 3.11
CA ILE A 116 -4.49 5.16 2.14
C ILE A 116 -3.33 6.10 2.41
N VAL A 117 -2.53 6.30 1.36
CA VAL A 117 -1.28 7.04 1.37
C VAL A 117 -1.31 8.12 0.29
N MET A 118 -0.55 9.20 0.51
CA MET A 118 -0.49 10.34 -0.42
C MET A 118 -1.89 10.84 -0.80
N ALA A 119 -2.73 11.06 0.21
CA ALA A 119 -4.11 11.46 0.00
C ALA A 119 -4.30 12.98 0.15
N SER A 120 -5.16 13.54 -0.70
CA SER A 120 -5.63 14.92 -0.58
C SER A 120 -6.57 15.07 0.62
N GLY A 121 -6.70 16.29 1.15
CA GLY A 121 -7.61 16.55 2.28
C GLY A 121 -9.07 16.16 2.04
N ASP A 122 -9.52 16.15 0.78
CA ASP A 122 -10.86 15.73 0.35
C ASP A 122 -10.94 14.26 -0.13
N MET A 123 -9.84 13.51 -0.02
CA MET A 123 -9.70 12.11 -0.42
C MET A 123 -10.01 11.85 -1.90
N ARG A 124 -10.01 12.87 -2.76
CA ARG A 124 -10.21 12.68 -4.21
C ARG A 124 -8.99 12.03 -4.85
N GLU A 125 -7.80 12.50 -4.46
CA GLU A 125 -6.53 11.90 -4.84
C GLU A 125 -6.05 11.01 -3.70
N GLN A 126 -5.71 9.75 -4.02
CA GLN A 126 -5.19 8.81 -3.04
C GLN A 126 -4.53 7.62 -3.73
N THR A 127 -3.48 7.09 -3.10
CA THR A 127 -2.98 5.74 -3.37
C THR A 127 -3.50 4.82 -2.28
N THR A 128 -4.07 3.67 -2.67
CA THR A 128 -4.52 2.67 -1.70
C THR A 128 -3.67 1.43 -1.79
N ILE A 129 -2.98 1.09 -0.70
CA ILE A 129 -2.22 -0.16 -0.56
C ILE A 129 -3.04 -1.06 0.32
N PHE A 130 -3.55 -2.16 -0.20
CA PHE A 130 -4.48 -3.02 0.53
C PHE A 130 -4.22 -4.50 0.31
N PHE A 131 -4.81 -5.28 1.20
CA PHE A 131 -4.83 -6.72 1.17
C PHE A 131 -6.26 -7.22 1.05
N ARG A 132 -6.40 -8.43 0.51
CA ARG A 132 -7.62 -9.22 0.53
C ARG A 132 -7.27 -10.62 0.99
N VAL A 133 -8.23 -11.33 1.60
CA VAL A 133 -8.05 -12.74 1.91
C VAL A 133 -9.02 -13.59 1.10
N PHE A 134 -8.47 -14.56 0.39
CA PHE A 134 -9.21 -15.56 -0.37
C PHE A 134 -8.96 -16.97 0.17
N LYS A 135 -9.91 -17.88 -0.05
CA LYS A 135 -9.74 -19.31 0.21
C LYS A 135 -9.36 -20.06 -1.06
N HIS A 136 -8.37 -20.95 -0.98
CA HIS A 136 -7.95 -21.81 -2.08
C HIS A 136 -7.28 -23.09 -1.54
N ASP A 137 -7.77 -24.26 -1.94
CA ASP A 137 -7.25 -25.59 -1.55
C ASP A 137 -6.97 -25.73 -0.05
N ASP A 138 -7.99 -25.49 0.77
CA ASP A 138 -7.94 -25.51 2.25
C ASP A 138 -6.95 -24.53 2.90
N ALA A 139 -6.34 -23.64 2.12
CA ALA A 139 -5.46 -22.58 2.57
C ALA A 139 -6.01 -21.18 2.27
N CYS A 140 -5.43 -20.17 2.92
CA CYS A 140 -5.72 -18.76 2.60
C CYS A 140 -4.65 -18.20 1.65
N LYS A 141 -5.08 -17.39 0.68
CA LYS A 141 -4.22 -16.61 -0.22
C LYS A 141 -4.45 -15.13 0.03
N VAL A 142 -3.38 -14.36 0.18
CA VAL A 142 -3.45 -12.95 0.59
C VAL A 142 -2.68 -12.06 -0.39
N PRO A 143 -3.30 -11.69 -1.52
CA PRO A 143 -2.71 -10.73 -2.46
C PRO A 143 -2.59 -9.34 -1.82
N MET A 144 -1.55 -8.62 -2.23
CA MET A 144 -1.31 -7.21 -1.92
C MET A 144 -1.49 -6.38 -3.19
N CYS A 145 -2.40 -5.42 -3.15
CA CYS A 145 -2.71 -4.55 -4.27
C CYS A 145 -2.33 -3.11 -3.97
N THR A 146 -1.76 -2.44 -4.97
CA THR A 146 -1.57 -0.99 -4.97
C THR A 146 -2.48 -0.39 -6.03
N ASP A 147 -3.61 0.14 -5.58
CA ASP A 147 -4.59 0.81 -6.42
C ASP A 147 -4.22 2.29 -6.58
N LEU A 148 -3.85 2.60 -7.82
CA LEU A 148 -3.45 3.92 -8.28
C LEU A 148 -4.54 4.57 -9.16
N THR A 149 -5.72 3.97 -9.30
CA THR A 149 -6.81 4.48 -10.17
C THR A 149 -7.28 5.88 -9.78
N ARG A 150 -7.10 6.25 -8.51
CA ARG A 150 -7.41 7.58 -7.94
C ARG A 150 -6.16 8.44 -7.79
N THR A 151 -5.11 8.11 -8.55
CA THR A 151 -3.93 8.94 -8.77
C THR A 151 -3.76 9.21 -10.25
N LEU A 152 -2.87 10.13 -10.60
CA LEU A 152 -2.56 10.48 -11.98
C LEU A 152 -1.80 9.37 -12.77
N SER A 153 -1.72 8.10 -12.30
CA SER A 153 -1.03 6.99 -13.00
C SER A 153 -1.53 5.56 -12.67
N GLN A 154 -1.24 4.55 -13.51
CA GLN A 154 -1.76 3.15 -13.43
C GLN A 154 -1.14 2.26 -12.33
N GLY A 155 -1.93 1.30 -11.81
CA GLY A 155 -1.70 0.43 -10.63
C GLY A 155 -0.59 -0.65 -10.70
N SER A 156 -0.27 -1.25 -9.54
CA SER A 156 0.73 -2.32 -9.36
C SER A 156 0.24 -3.39 -8.35
N ALA A 157 0.72 -4.63 -8.45
CA ALA A 157 0.28 -5.76 -7.61
C ALA A 157 1.43 -6.68 -7.20
N ASN A 158 1.42 -7.16 -5.96
CA ASN A 158 2.36 -8.14 -5.40
C ASN A 158 1.59 -9.26 -4.65
N SER A 159 2.21 -10.42 -4.44
CA SER A 159 1.59 -11.53 -3.70
C SER A 159 2.34 -11.78 -2.39
N CYS A 160 1.61 -11.94 -1.28
CA CYS A 160 2.17 -12.25 0.03
C CYS A 160 1.62 -13.58 0.56
N ASN A 161 2.49 -14.39 1.18
CA ASN A 161 2.07 -15.59 1.90
C ASN A 161 1.76 -15.22 3.36
N CYS A 162 0.58 -15.61 3.84
CA CYS A 162 0.24 -15.46 5.26
C CYS A 162 0.62 -16.71 6.04
N LYS A 163 1.32 -16.52 7.16
CA LYS A 163 1.32 -17.48 8.28
C LYS A 163 0.22 -17.03 9.26
N LEU A 164 -0.52 -17.97 9.87
CA LEU A 164 -1.50 -17.64 10.92
C LEU A 164 -0.78 -16.79 11.99
N GLY A 165 -1.20 -15.53 12.17
CA GLY A 165 -0.57 -14.60 13.12
C GLY A 165 -0.56 -13.12 12.72
N GLY A 166 -0.98 -12.75 11.50
CA GLY A 166 -1.16 -11.35 11.08
C GLY A 166 -0.51 -11.04 9.73
N VAL A 167 -0.92 -9.92 9.12
CA VAL A 167 -0.27 -9.37 7.91
C VAL A 167 0.58 -8.18 8.34
N VAL A 168 1.90 -8.27 8.12
CA VAL A 168 2.83 -7.15 8.35
C VAL A 168 3.04 -6.43 7.04
N CYS A 169 2.79 -5.12 7.02
CA CYS A 169 3.05 -4.26 5.88
C CYS A 169 3.94 -3.10 6.31
N LYS A 170 5.09 -2.94 5.64
CA LYS A 170 5.95 -1.78 5.79
C LYS A 170 5.91 -0.97 4.50
N VAL A 171 5.50 0.29 4.60
CA VAL A 171 5.36 1.22 3.50
C VAL A 171 6.21 2.44 3.78
N HIS A 172 7.16 2.72 2.89
CA HIS A 172 7.88 3.99 2.88
C HIS A 172 7.22 4.92 1.86
N MET A 173 6.98 6.16 2.27
CA MET A 173 6.34 7.18 1.47
C MET A 173 7.25 8.40 1.38
N SER A 174 7.44 8.89 0.17
CA SER A 174 8.14 10.15 -0.09
C SER A 174 7.53 10.80 -1.33
N CYS A 175 7.03 12.03 -1.21
CA CYS A 175 6.59 12.81 -2.36
C CYS A 175 7.76 13.58 -2.97
N ALA A 176 7.95 13.47 -4.28
CA ALA A 176 8.85 14.34 -5.02
C ALA A 176 8.09 15.63 -5.40
N PRO A 177 8.65 16.83 -5.12
CA PRO A 177 7.96 18.09 -5.41
C PRO A 177 7.72 18.27 -6.91
N THR A 178 6.49 18.67 -7.29
CA THR A 178 6.20 19.16 -8.64
C THR A 178 6.22 20.68 -8.61
N CYS A 179 7.06 21.30 -9.43
CA CYS A 179 7.22 22.75 -9.47
C CYS A 179 6.51 23.33 -10.70
N GLY A 180 5.52 24.20 -10.47
CA GLY A 180 4.85 24.93 -11.53
C GLY A 180 5.71 26.10 -12.05
N HIS A 181 5.31 26.70 -13.18
CA HIS A 181 6.00 27.82 -13.83
C HIS A 181 6.23 29.06 -12.94
N ASN A 182 5.55 29.18 -11.79
CA ASN A 182 5.74 30.26 -10.82
C ASN A 182 6.77 29.95 -9.72
N ASN A 183 7.63 28.94 -9.88
CA ASN A 183 8.54 28.41 -8.83
C ASN A 183 7.82 27.98 -7.54
N GLN A 184 6.52 27.72 -7.62
CA GLN A 184 5.74 27.19 -6.52
C GLN A 184 5.70 25.68 -6.64
N CYS A 185 6.38 25.01 -5.71
CA CYS A 185 6.46 23.56 -5.65
C CYS A 185 5.39 23.05 -4.69
N HIS A 186 4.50 22.18 -5.18
CA HIS A 186 3.42 21.58 -4.40
C HIS A 186 3.59 20.06 -4.36
N CYS A 187 3.36 19.47 -3.18
CA CYS A 187 3.11 18.05 -3.01
C CYS A 187 1.76 17.93 -2.30
N ALA A 188 0.74 17.41 -2.99
CA ALA A 188 -0.64 17.31 -2.48
C ALA A 188 -0.87 16.06 -1.61
N ALA A 189 0.09 15.71 -0.74
CA ALA A 189 -0.07 14.62 0.22
C ALA A 189 -0.35 15.21 1.61
N ASP A 190 -1.63 15.39 1.92
CA ASP A 190 -2.10 16.02 3.16
C ASP A 190 -2.45 14.99 4.24
N ARG A 191 -2.66 13.71 3.86
CA ARG A 191 -3.18 12.69 4.77
C ARG A 191 -2.53 11.31 4.60
N LEU A 192 -2.43 10.62 5.73
CA LEU A 192 -2.13 9.20 5.87
C LEU A 192 -3.25 8.57 6.72
N ALA A 193 -3.85 7.49 6.24
CA ALA A 193 -4.95 6.83 6.95
C ALA A 193 -4.88 5.30 6.86
N LEU A 194 -5.29 4.64 7.94
CA LEU A 194 -5.61 3.21 7.98
C LEU A 194 -7.03 3.00 7.48
N VAL A 195 -7.25 1.96 6.68
CA VAL A 195 -8.47 1.77 5.91
C VAL A 195 -8.95 0.33 6.02
N ILE A 196 -10.24 0.16 6.30
CA ILE A 196 -10.95 -1.10 6.06
C ILE A 196 -12.19 -0.78 5.23
N MET A 197 -12.15 -1.14 3.95
CA MET A 197 -13.22 -0.91 2.98
C MET A 197 -14.09 -2.16 2.87
N THR A 198 -15.03 -2.35 3.79
CA THR A 198 -16.10 -3.35 3.64
C THR A 198 -17.36 -2.68 4.18
N GLU A 199 -18.53 -2.63 3.52
CA GLU A 199 -19.74 -2.23 4.29
C GLU A 199 -20.28 -3.46 5.00
#